data_AF-A0A291ISV3-F1
#
_entry.id   AF-A0A291ISV3-F1
#
_cell.length_a   1.000
_cell.length_b   1.000
_cell.length_c   1.000
_cell.angle_alpha   90.00
_cell.angle_beta   90.00
_cell.angle_gamma   90.00
#
_symmetry.space_group_name_H-M   'P 1'
#
loop_
_entity.id
_entity.type
_entity.pdbx_description
1 polymer ?
#
loop_
_entity_poly.entity_id
_entity_poly.type
_entity_poly.pdbx_seq_one_letter_code
_entity_poly.pdbx_strand_id
1 'polypeptide(L)'
;MNKLYQWRIFSNKDLDIFHYAFDESSIFKWINENKLIAKEISSNVESEVTFAPTNLDNIFADYDKTEEFYLFLCDVVENAHKQAQIMKQGKSVYGEKEAGAIKSVIGSLINNWQYRQELDVISMSSELIRDIACKHKFNDGNKRTSLITGFYFLNWVGLNIKYSQDEENWYKFIVSFLTKRVSHDFEDLDDEIKFIKDFIKQNIMLQSDDFSSNSNDLFNLNQVNEWNKRLHENNAFLTSLKKLADE
;
A
#
# COMPACT_ATOMS: atom_id res chain seq x y z
N MET A 1 -19.93 19.01 10.88
CA MET A 1 -18.63 18.87 11.59
C MET A 1 -17.56 18.93 10.50
N ASN A 2 -16.52 19.76 10.65
CA ASN A 2 -15.45 19.82 9.65
C ASN A 2 -14.46 18.68 9.96
N LYS A 3 -14.27 17.77 9.00
CA LYS A 3 -13.35 16.65 9.13
C LYS A 3 -11.99 17.02 8.54
N LEU A 4 -10.92 16.50 9.14
CA LEU A 4 -9.57 16.65 8.62
C LEU A 4 -9.13 15.31 8.05
N TYR A 5 -8.89 15.26 6.74
CA TYR A 5 -8.32 14.08 6.09
C TYR A 5 -6.81 14.23 6.02
N GLN A 6 -6.09 13.44 6.82
CA GLN A 6 -4.64 13.37 6.73
C GLN A 6 -4.25 12.38 5.63
N TRP A 7 -3.44 12.88 4.71
CA TRP A 7 -2.89 12.13 3.61
C TRP A 7 -1.37 12.30 3.62
N ARG A 8 -0.60 11.23 3.40
CA ARG A 8 0.87 11.28 3.44
C ARG A 8 1.41 11.33 2.02
N ILE A 9 2.32 12.28 1.78
CA ILE A 9 2.99 12.46 0.49
C ILE A 9 4.50 12.42 0.66
N PHE A 10 5.21 11.97 -0.36
CA PHE A 10 6.68 11.97 -0.45
C PHE A 10 7.19 12.87 -1.56
N SER A 11 6.31 13.33 -2.46
CA SER A 11 6.64 14.28 -3.51
C SER A 11 5.41 15.02 -4.04
N ASN A 12 5.62 16.06 -4.83
CA ASN A 12 4.53 16.76 -5.52
C ASN A 12 3.78 15.87 -6.53
N LYS A 13 4.39 14.79 -7.04
CA LYS A 13 3.71 13.81 -7.91
C LYS A 13 2.57 13.09 -7.21
N ASP A 14 2.62 13.04 -5.88
CA ASP A 14 1.53 12.46 -5.09
C ASP A 14 0.26 13.30 -5.20
N LEU A 15 0.34 14.62 -5.45
CA LEU A 15 -0.84 15.47 -5.72
C LEU A 15 -1.65 14.95 -6.90
N ASP A 16 -0.99 14.58 -8.00
CA ASP A 16 -1.66 14.01 -9.16
C ASP A 16 -2.31 12.65 -8.84
N ILE A 17 -1.66 11.83 -8.01
CA ILE A 17 -2.21 10.56 -7.53
C ILE A 17 -3.44 10.78 -6.67
N PHE A 18 -3.44 11.80 -5.82
CA PHE A 18 -4.57 12.15 -4.99
C PHE A 18 -5.74 12.70 -5.78
N HIS A 19 -5.52 13.62 -6.72
CA HIS A 19 -6.60 14.10 -7.60
C HIS A 19 -7.22 12.93 -8.36
N TYR A 20 -6.39 12.03 -8.90
CA TYR A 20 -6.86 10.81 -9.53
C TYR A 20 -7.69 9.94 -8.56
N ALA A 21 -7.17 9.64 -7.37
CA ALA A 21 -7.87 8.82 -6.38
C ALA A 21 -9.17 9.49 -5.87
N PHE A 22 -9.19 10.83 -5.79
CA PHE A 22 -10.36 11.63 -5.44
C PHE A 22 -11.45 11.48 -6.50
N ASP A 23 -11.11 11.65 -7.78
CA ASP A 23 -12.07 11.56 -8.87
C ASP A 23 -12.66 10.15 -9.01
N GLU A 24 -11.86 9.14 -8.68
CA GLU A 24 -12.30 7.74 -8.61
C GLU A 24 -13.12 7.43 -7.34
N SER A 25 -13.14 8.34 -6.36
CA SER A 25 -13.91 8.19 -5.13
C SER A 25 -15.29 8.82 -5.29
N SER A 26 -16.31 8.00 -5.46
CA SER A 26 -17.72 8.46 -5.57
C SER A 26 -18.26 9.16 -4.31
N ILE A 27 -17.54 9.06 -3.19
CA ILE A 27 -17.92 9.57 -1.88
C ILE A 27 -17.51 11.03 -1.64
N PHE A 28 -16.67 11.64 -2.50
CA PHE A 28 -16.25 13.03 -2.33
C PHE A 28 -16.68 13.91 -3.50
N LYS A 29 -16.98 15.18 -3.23
CA LYS A 29 -17.22 16.21 -4.25
C LYS A 29 -16.53 17.50 -3.88
N TRP A 30 -15.78 18.09 -4.81
CA TRP A 30 -15.08 19.34 -4.57
C TRP A 30 -16.04 20.47 -4.17
N ILE A 31 -15.71 21.16 -3.08
CA ILE A 31 -16.25 22.47 -2.71
C ILE A 31 -15.27 23.55 -3.18
N ASN A 32 -13.97 23.32 -2.92
CA ASN A 32 -12.89 24.18 -3.36
C ASN A 32 -11.61 23.35 -3.57
N GLU A 33 -11.33 22.99 -4.81
CA GLU A 33 -10.16 22.18 -5.18
C GLU A 33 -8.83 22.85 -4.80
N ASN A 34 -8.68 24.16 -5.05
CA ASN A 34 -7.46 24.91 -4.72
C ASN A 34 -7.14 24.94 -3.22
N LYS A 35 -8.16 24.80 -2.37
CA LYS A 35 -8.01 24.71 -0.91
C LYS A 35 -8.09 23.28 -0.38
N LEU A 36 -8.23 22.31 -1.28
CA LEU A 36 -8.46 20.90 -0.97
C LEU A 36 -9.62 20.72 0.04
N ILE A 37 -10.76 21.35 -0.27
CA ILE A 37 -11.99 21.22 0.53
C ILE A 37 -13.03 20.48 -0.30
N ALA A 38 -13.56 19.40 0.24
CA ALA A 38 -14.62 18.62 -0.38
C ALA A 38 -15.78 18.36 0.56
N LYS A 39 -16.86 17.88 -0.03
CA LYS A 39 -18.02 17.35 0.64
C LYS A 39 -17.95 15.83 0.60
N GLU A 40 -17.93 15.19 1.76
CA GLU A 40 -18.11 13.75 1.86
C GLU A 40 -19.60 13.41 1.85
N ILE A 41 -19.97 12.39 1.07
CA ILE A 41 -21.32 11.90 0.91
C ILE A 41 -21.35 10.47 1.46
N SER A 42 -21.61 10.34 2.75
CA SER A 42 -21.79 9.03 3.40
C SER A 42 -23.15 8.95 4.07
N SER A 43 -23.96 7.95 3.69
CA SER A 43 -25.14 7.48 4.44
C SER A 43 -26.09 8.59 4.97
N ASN A 44 -26.40 9.59 4.13
CA ASN A 44 -27.28 10.75 4.42
C ASN A 44 -26.71 11.83 5.35
N VAL A 45 -25.43 11.77 5.70
CA VAL A 45 -24.73 12.83 6.42
C VAL A 45 -23.73 13.48 5.48
N GLU A 46 -23.81 14.80 5.37
CA GLU A 46 -22.88 15.58 4.58
C GLU A 46 -21.89 16.27 5.53
N SER A 47 -20.61 15.93 5.38
CA SER A 47 -19.51 16.58 6.10
C SER A 47 -18.61 17.33 5.13
N GLU A 48 -18.23 18.55 5.51
CA GLU A 48 -17.09 19.21 4.89
C GLU A 48 -15.81 18.52 5.37
N VAL A 49 -14.92 18.23 4.42
CA VAL A 49 -13.63 17.61 4.65
C VAL A 49 -12.56 18.51 4.08
N THR A 50 -11.59 18.85 4.90
CA THR A 50 -10.36 19.51 4.46
C THR A 50 -9.26 18.47 4.36
N PHE A 51 -8.62 18.35 3.19
CA PHE A 51 -7.45 17.49 3.03
C PHE A 51 -6.19 18.26 3.38
N ALA A 52 -5.40 17.70 4.29
CA ALA A 52 -4.13 18.28 4.73
C ALA A 52 -3.00 17.28 4.45
N PRO A 53 -2.27 17.44 3.33
CA PRO A 53 -1.14 16.57 3.05
C PRO A 53 -0.04 16.77 4.09
N THR A 54 0.49 15.66 4.60
CA THR A 54 1.67 15.61 5.45
C THR A 54 2.84 15.21 4.56
N ASN A 55 3.76 16.14 4.30
CA ASN A 55 4.94 15.88 3.48
C ASN A 55 6.01 15.14 4.28
N LEU A 56 6.45 14.01 3.73
CA LEU A 56 7.38 13.06 4.29
C LEU A 56 8.67 12.93 3.46
N ASP A 57 8.86 13.81 2.47
CA ASP A 57 10.10 13.88 1.67
C ASP A 57 11.37 14.00 2.54
N ASN A 58 11.25 14.68 3.69
CA ASN A 58 12.33 14.88 4.63
C ASN A 58 12.64 13.69 5.55
N ILE A 59 11.87 12.59 5.50
CA ILE A 59 12.18 11.36 6.26
C ILE A 59 13.60 10.92 5.94
N PHE A 60 13.98 10.97 4.66
CA PHE A 60 15.29 10.51 4.19
C PHE A 60 16.44 11.48 4.46
N ALA A 61 16.15 12.72 4.87
CA ALA A 61 17.15 13.71 5.24
C ALA A 61 17.57 13.62 6.71
N ASP A 62 16.80 12.90 7.53
CA ASP A 62 16.99 12.74 8.96
C ASP A 62 17.24 11.26 9.28
N TYR A 63 18.37 10.97 9.92
CA TYR A 63 18.77 9.60 10.22
C TYR A 63 17.78 8.89 11.15
N ASP A 64 17.33 9.57 12.21
CA ASP A 64 16.45 8.98 13.22
C ASP A 64 15.08 8.69 12.58
N LYS A 65 14.55 9.62 11.78
CA LYS A 65 13.28 9.40 11.05
C LYS A 65 13.39 8.31 9.98
N THR A 66 14.53 8.22 9.31
CA THR A 66 14.79 7.12 8.37
C THR A 66 14.76 5.79 9.11
N GLU A 67 15.41 5.69 10.27
CA GLU A 67 15.44 4.47 11.07
C GLU A 67 14.03 4.09 11.58
N GLU A 68 13.26 5.06 12.06
CA GLU A 68 11.86 4.86 12.46
C GLU A 68 11.01 4.34 11.28
N PHE A 69 11.14 4.94 10.10
CA PHE A 69 10.42 4.51 8.91
C PHE A 69 10.86 3.10 8.44
N TYR A 70 12.15 2.79 8.55
CA TYR A 70 12.70 1.46 8.29
C TYR A 70 12.08 0.39 9.21
N LEU A 71 12.04 0.66 10.52
CA LEU A 71 11.45 -0.25 11.51
C LEU A 71 9.95 -0.44 11.26
N PHE A 72 9.25 0.67 11.00
CA PHE A 72 7.83 0.66 10.63
C PHE A 72 7.55 -0.25 9.43
N LEU A 73 8.32 -0.13 8.34
CA LEU A 73 8.12 -0.97 7.17
C LEU A 73 8.44 -2.44 7.43
N CYS A 74 9.45 -2.72 8.27
CA CYS A 74 9.70 -4.09 8.71
C CYS A 74 8.46 -4.67 9.42
N ASP A 75 7.88 -3.93 10.36
CA ASP A 75 6.68 -4.35 11.08
C ASP A 75 5.46 -4.47 10.18
N VAL A 76 5.30 -3.59 9.18
CA VAL A 76 4.25 -3.70 8.15
C VAL A 76 4.37 -5.03 7.40
N VAL A 77 5.58 -5.40 6.97
CA VAL A 77 5.83 -6.68 6.27
C VAL A 77 5.59 -7.87 7.20
N GLU A 78 6.04 -7.80 8.45
CA GLU A 78 5.80 -8.87 9.43
C GLU A 78 4.31 -9.10 9.68
N ASN A 79 3.54 -8.02 9.84
CA ASN A 79 2.09 -8.10 10.00
C ASN A 79 1.40 -8.64 8.74
N ALA A 80 1.84 -8.19 7.56
CA ALA A 80 1.34 -8.70 6.29
C ALA A 80 1.61 -10.21 6.14
N HIS A 81 2.79 -10.67 6.57
CA HIS A 81 3.16 -12.08 6.53
C HIS A 81 2.31 -12.92 7.50
N LYS A 82 2.06 -12.41 8.72
CA LYS A 82 1.15 -13.05 9.68
C LYS A 82 -0.26 -13.21 9.09
N GLN A 83 -0.78 -12.22 8.38
CA GLN A 83 -2.07 -12.36 7.69
C GLN A 83 -2.02 -13.38 6.54
N ALA A 84 -0.95 -13.34 5.73
CA ALA A 84 -0.74 -14.33 4.67
C ALA A 84 -0.67 -15.77 5.22
N GLN A 85 -0.20 -15.94 6.46
CA GLN A 85 -0.21 -17.22 7.18
C GLN A 85 -1.61 -17.65 7.59
N ILE A 86 -2.38 -16.76 8.20
CA ILE A 86 -3.76 -17.04 8.65
C ILE A 86 -4.64 -17.50 7.48
N MET A 87 -4.40 -16.97 6.28
CA MET A 87 -5.16 -17.35 5.07
C MET A 87 -4.88 -18.76 4.56
N LYS A 88 -3.75 -19.38 4.92
CA LYS A 88 -3.45 -20.76 4.50
C LYS A 88 -4.03 -21.75 5.50
N GLN A 89 -4.98 -22.56 5.05
CA GLN A 89 -5.50 -23.67 5.84
C GLN A 89 -4.55 -24.86 5.71
N GLY A 90 -3.65 -25.09 6.67
CA GLY A 90 -2.81 -26.29 6.68
C GLY A 90 -1.44 -26.16 7.36
N LYS A 91 -0.65 -27.24 7.28
CA LYS A 91 0.74 -27.29 7.78
C LYS A 91 1.70 -26.83 6.69
N SER A 92 1.94 -25.53 6.61
CA SER A 92 3.07 -24.98 5.85
C SER A 92 4.11 -24.41 6.81
N VAL A 93 5.38 -24.46 6.41
CA VAL A 93 6.47 -23.83 7.17
C VAL A 93 6.42 -22.35 6.84
N TYR A 94 5.99 -21.53 7.81
CA TYR A 94 5.96 -20.08 7.72
C TYR A 94 7.13 -19.45 8.44
N GLY A 95 7.43 -18.20 8.10
CA GLY A 95 8.59 -17.45 8.58
C GLY A 95 9.63 -17.21 7.50
N GLU A 96 10.62 -16.40 7.86
CA GLU A 96 11.75 -16.09 6.99
C GLU A 96 12.54 -17.36 6.64
N LYS A 97 13.07 -17.44 5.42
CA LYS A 97 14.02 -18.48 5.03
C LYS A 97 15.35 -18.36 5.78
N GLU A 98 15.75 -17.11 6.01
CA GLU A 98 17.00 -16.74 6.68
C GLU A 98 16.68 -15.63 7.67
N ALA A 99 17.30 -15.67 8.85
CA ALA A 99 17.08 -14.64 9.87
C ALA A 99 17.50 -13.25 9.35
N GLY A 100 16.60 -12.27 9.45
CA GLY A 100 16.81 -10.91 8.98
C GLY A 100 16.49 -10.70 7.50
N ALA A 101 15.77 -11.62 6.87
CA ALA A 101 15.42 -11.52 5.46
C ALA A 101 14.53 -10.30 5.15
N ILE A 102 13.56 -9.98 6.01
CA ILE A 102 12.72 -8.76 5.92
C ILE A 102 13.61 -7.53 6.03
N LYS A 103 14.43 -7.48 7.09
CA LYS A 103 15.35 -6.37 7.38
C LYS A 103 16.28 -6.07 6.22
N SER A 104 16.79 -7.10 5.56
CA SER A 104 17.64 -6.97 4.37
C SER A 104 16.88 -6.37 3.17
N VAL A 105 15.65 -6.82 2.90
CA VAL A 105 14.85 -6.30 1.79
C VAL A 105 14.47 -4.84 2.03
N ILE A 106 13.94 -4.51 3.21
CA ILE A 106 13.54 -3.14 3.54
C ILE A 106 14.75 -2.20 3.57
N GLY A 107 15.89 -2.64 4.14
CA GLY A 107 17.10 -1.84 4.15
C GLY A 107 17.60 -1.50 2.74
N SER A 108 17.53 -2.47 1.82
CA SER A 108 17.85 -2.23 0.40
C SER A 108 16.90 -1.23 -0.25
N LEU A 109 15.61 -1.27 0.06
CA LEU A 109 14.62 -0.34 -0.48
C LEU A 109 14.83 1.08 0.06
N ILE A 110 14.98 1.23 1.38
CA ILE A 110 15.25 2.51 2.03
C ILE A 110 16.52 3.15 1.46
N ASN A 111 17.62 2.38 1.36
CA ASN A 111 18.85 2.88 0.76
C ASN A 111 18.63 3.36 -0.68
N ASN A 112 17.85 2.64 -1.49
CA ASN A 112 17.54 3.06 -2.86
C ASN A 112 16.69 4.33 -2.90
N TRP A 113 15.71 4.46 -2.00
CA TRP A 113 14.78 5.59 -1.96
C TRP A 113 15.45 6.89 -1.51
N GLN A 114 16.41 6.81 -0.57
CA GLN A 114 17.16 7.97 -0.09
C GLN A 114 17.87 8.76 -1.20
N TYR A 115 18.27 8.09 -2.29
CA TYR A 115 18.98 8.73 -3.40
C TYR A 115 18.06 9.12 -4.58
N ARG A 116 16.75 8.90 -4.49
CA ARG A 116 15.80 9.19 -5.58
C ARG A 116 15.06 10.49 -5.34
N GLN A 117 15.15 11.39 -6.31
CA GLN A 117 14.34 12.60 -6.32
C GLN A 117 12.93 12.26 -6.81
N GLU A 118 11.92 12.90 -6.21
CA GLU A 118 10.51 12.80 -6.62
C GLU A 118 9.95 11.36 -6.65
N LEU A 119 10.28 10.58 -5.62
CA LEU A 119 9.70 9.26 -5.41
C LEU A 119 8.25 9.39 -4.94
N ASP A 120 7.31 8.83 -5.72
CA ASP A 120 5.88 8.84 -5.38
C ASP A 120 5.46 7.58 -4.60
N VAL A 121 4.35 7.68 -3.84
CA VAL A 121 3.86 6.60 -2.97
C VAL A 121 3.50 5.33 -3.74
N ILE A 122 3.09 5.47 -5.00
CA ILE A 122 2.73 4.31 -5.85
C ILE A 122 4.00 3.57 -6.27
N SER A 123 5.09 4.28 -6.56
CA SER A 123 6.41 3.69 -6.82
C SER A 123 6.91 2.90 -5.61
N MET A 124 6.81 3.48 -4.41
CA MET A 124 7.23 2.81 -3.18
C MET A 124 6.42 1.53 -2.94
N SER A 125 5.09 1.59 -3.11
CA SER A 125 4.22 0.42 -3.00
C SER A 125 4.54 -0.65 -4.04
N SER A 126 4.78 -0.24 -5.30
CA SER A 126 5.16 -1.15 -6.37
C SER A 126 6.48 -1.86 -6.10
N GLU A 127 7.47 -1.16 -5.59
CA GLU A 127 8.77 -1.73 -5.22
C GLU A 127 8.65 -2.70 -4.04
N LEU A 128 7.85 -2.37 -3.02
CA LEU A 128 7.54 -3.29 -1.92
C LEU A 128 6.90 -4.59 -2.44
N ILE A 129 5.87 -4.48 -3.29
CA ILE A 129 5.20 -5.65 -3.87
C ILE A 129 6.20 -6.48 -4.68
N ARG A 130 6.97 -5.83 -5.56
CA ARG A 130 7.94 -6.50 -6.43
C ARG A 130 8.99 -7.25 -5.63
N ASP A 131 9.66 -6.57 -4.72
CA ASP A 131 10.81 -7.12 -4.00
C ASP A 131 10.40 -8.27 -3.09
N ILE A 132 9.26 -8.16 -2.41
CA ILE A 132 8.75 -9.23 -1.55
C ILE A 132 8.30 -10.43 -2.40
N ALA A 133 7.65 -10.20 -3.54
CA ALA A 133 7.21 -11.28 -4.42
C ALA A 133 8.38 -12.05 -5.04
N CYS A 134 9.44 -11.34 -5.45
CA CYS A 134 10.52 -11.91 -6.28
C CYS A 134 11.75 -12.36 -5.49
N LYS A 135 12.03 -11.78 -4.31
CA LYS A 135 13.24 -12.15 -3.54
C LYS A 135 13.08 -13.43 -2.73
N HIS A 136 11.88 -14.04 -2.72
CA HIS A 136 11.56 -15.32 -2.07
C HIS A 136 12.07 -15.43 -0.63
N LYS A 137 11.89 -14.38 0.17
CA LYS A 137 12.41 -14.26 1.53
C LYS A 137 11.69 -15.10 2.57
N PHE A 138 10.49 -15.59 2.24
CA PHE A 138 9.69 -16.45 3.10
C PHE A 138 9.66 -17.88 2.58
N ASN A 139 9.57 -18.85 3.49
CA ASN A 139 9.41 -20.27 3.16
C ASN A 139 8.14 -20.51 2.32
N ASP A 140 7.06 -19.79 2.63
CA ASP A 140 5.80 -19.79 1.89
C ASP A 140 5.16 -18.37 1.93
N GLY A 141 4.21 -18.09 1.05
CA GLY A 141 3.36 -16.91 1.15
C GLY A 141 3.97 -15.63 0.58
N ASN A 142 5.07 -15.69 -0.18
CA ASN A 142 5.72 -14.51 -0.76
C ASN A 142 4.74 -13.63 -1.58
N LYS A 143 3.93 -14.22 -2.47
CA LYS A 143 2.94 -13.51 -3.29
C LYS A 143 1.82 -12.86 -2.46
N ARG A 144 1.36 -13.55 -1.41
CA ARG A 144 0.32 -13.02 -0.51
C ARG A 144 0.88 -11.91 0.37
N THR A 145 2.06 -12.13 0.93
CA THR A 145 2.76 -11.16 1.78
C THR A 145 3.06 -9.88 0.99
N SER A 146 3.47 -9.99 -0.28
CA SER A 146 3.74 -8.81 -1.11
C SER A 146 2.49 -7.98 -1.36
N LEU A 147 1.38 -8.62 -1.75
CA LEU A 147 0.10 -7.94 -1.98
C LEU A 147 -0.43 -7.27 -0.69
N ILE A 148 -0.40 -7.98 0.44
CA ILE A 148 -0.87 -7.44 1.72
C ILE A 148 0.04 -6.29 2.19
N THR A 149 1.36 -6.38 1.97
CA THR A 149 2.30 -5.29 2.29
C THR A 149 1.96 -4.05 1.49
N GLY A 150 1.78 -4.18 0.17
CA GLY A 150 1.40 -3.05 -0.68
C GLY A 150 0.06 -2.44 -0.27
N PHE A 151 -0.93 -3.28 0.07
CA PHE A 151 -2.23 -2.83 0.58
C PHE A 151 -2.11 -2.07 1.92
N TYR A 152 -1.32 -2.57 2.88
CA TYR A 152 -1.07 -1.86 4.14
C TYR A 152 -0.34 -0.55 3.95
N PHE A 153 0.69 -0.52 3.10
CA PHE A 153 1.41 0.71 2.80
C PHE A 153 0.48 1.77 2.17
N LEU A 154 -0.34 1.36 1.19
CA LEU A 154 -1.36 2.23 0.60
C LEU A 154 -2.33 2.73 1.68
N ASN A 155 -2.74 1.86 2.60
CA ASN A 155 -3.62 2.25 3.69
C ASN A 155 -2.97 3.26 4.65
N TRP A 156 -1.69 3.07 4.97
CA TRP A 156 -0.94 3.99 5.81
C TRP A 156 -0.80 5.36 5.14
N VAL A 157 -0.57 5.43 3.83
CA VAL A 157 -0.49 6.74 3.15
C VAL A 157 -1.85 7.42 3.02
N GLY A 158 -2.97 6.74 3.27
CA GLY A 158 -4.32 7.29 3.14
C GLY A 158 -4.98 6.98 1.79
N LEU A 159 -4.57 5.90 1.13
CA LEU A 159 -5.22 5.34 -0.05
C LEU A 159 -5.87 4.01 0.31
N ASN A 160 -6.89 3.60 -0.44
CA ASN A 160 -7.45 2.25 -0.35
C ASN A 160 -7.49 1.62 -1.73
N ILE A 161 -7.69 0.30 -1.78
CA ILE A 161 -7.98 -0.40 -3.03
C ILE A 161 -9.47 -0.35 -3.33
N LYS A 162 -9.83 -0.21 -4.62
CA LYS A 162 -11.21 -0.22 -5.09
C LYS A 162 -11.86 -1.58 -4.85
N TYR A 163 -13.18 -1.58 -4.65
CA TYR A 163 -13.98 -2.79 -4.75
C TYR A 163 -14.11 -3.17 -6.23
N SER A 164 -13.64 -4.36 -6.60
CA SER A 164 -13.69 -4.87 -7.96
C SER A 164 -14.82 -5.87 -8.13
N GLN A 165 -15.44 -5.87 -9.31
CA GLN A 165 -16.38 -6.93 -9.72
C GLN A 165 -15.65 -8.19 -10.22
N ASP A 166 -14.41 -8.04 -10.72
CA ASP A 166 -13.54 -9.19 -10.98
C ASP A 166 -12.88 -9.61 -9.66
N GLU A 167 -13.41 -10.66 -9.05
CA GLU A 167 -12.98 -11.17 -7.74
C GLU A 167 -11.56 -11.77 -7.74
N GLU A 168 -10.97 -11.98 -8.91
CA GLU A 168 -9.63 -12.55 -9.05
C GLU A 168 -8.63 -11.57 -9.68
N ASN A 169 -8.97 -10.29 -9.78
CA ASN A 169 -8.13 -9.29 -10.45
C ASN A 169 -6.71 -9.23 -9.89
N TRP A 170 -6.56 -9.24 -8.55
CA TRP A 170 -5.26 -9.19 -7.88
C TRP A 170 -4.47 -10.49 -8.01
N TYR A 171 -5.15 -11.64 -8.04
CA TYR A 171 -4.53 -12.93 -8.34
C TYR A 171 -3.98 -12.95 -9.76
N LYS A 172 -4.81 -12.59 -10.76
CA LYS A 172 -4.42 -12.54 -12.17
C LYS A 172 -3.26 -11.58 -12.37
N PHE A 173 -3.30 -10.42 -11.72
CA PHE A 173 -2.23 -9.43 -11.74
C PHE A 173 -0.90 -10.01 -11.27
N ILE A 174 -0.83 -10.54 -10.04
CA ILE A 174 0.46 -10.98 -9.49
C ILE A 174 1.02 -12.20 -10.23
N VAL A 175 0.15 -13.10 -10.70
CA VAL A 175 0.54 -14.25 -11.53
C VAL A 175 1.02 -13.78 -12.91
N SER A 176 0.34 -12.80 -13.53
CA SER A 176 0.77 -12.23 -14.81
C SER A 176 2.12 -11.53 -14.69
N PHE A 177 2.32 -10.72 -13.64
CA PHE A 177 3.60 -10.07 -13.35
C PHE A 177 4.73 -11.08 -13.24
N LEU A 178 4.57 -12.12 -12.41
CA LEU A 178 5.62 -13.11 -12.19
C LEU A 178 5.87 -13.97 -13.43
N THR A 179 4.83 -14.30 -14.20
CA THR A 179 4.97 -15.00 -15.48
C THR A 179 5.79 -14.18 -16.47
N LYS A 180 5.43 -12.91 -16.68
CA LYS A 180 6.17 -11.99 -17.57
C LYS A 180 7.64 -11.85 -17.16
N ARG A 181 7.89 -11.75 -15.86
CA ARG A 181 9.25 -11.69 -15.31
C ARG A 181 10.05 -12.95 -15.67
N VAL A 182 9.49 -14.14 -15.46
CA VAL A 182 10.17 -15.42 -15.77
C VAL A 182 10.39 -15.57 -17.28
N SER A 183 9.44 -15.10 -18.10
CA SER A 183 9.55 -15.09 -19.56
C SER A 183 10.50 -14.01 -20.10
N HIS A 184 11.02 -13.12 -19.24
CA HIS A 184 11.83 -11.96 -19.64
C HIS A 184 11.09 -11.02 -20.60
N ASP A 185 9.78 -10.84 -20.37
CA ASP A 185 8.93 -9.94 -21.16
C ASP A 185 9.13 -8.46 -20.76
N PHE A 186 9.78 -8.20 -19.62
CA PHE A 186 10.15 -6.85 -19.18
C PHE A 186 11.56 -6.49 -19.67
N GLU A 187 11.74 -5.28 -20.18
CA GLU A 187 13.05 -4.81 -20.65
C GLU A 187 14.04 -4.60 -19.50
N ASP A 188 13.56 -4.04 -18.40
CA ASP A 188 14.35 -3.72 -17.21
C ASP A 188 13.48 -3.63 -15.94
N LEU A 189 14.10 -3.16 -14.85
CA LEU A 189 13.41 -2.96 -13.57
C LEU A 189 12.35 -1.85 -13.65
N ASP A 190 12.56 -0.81 -14.45
CA ASP A 190 11.63 0.31 -14.53
C ASP A 190 10.33 -0.12 -15.23
N ASP A 191 10.42 -1.01 -16.22
CA ASP A 191 9.27 -1.63 -16.87
C ASP A 191 8.49 -2.56 -15.91
N GLU A 192 9.19 -3.35 -15.08
CA GLU A 192 8.56 -4.14 -14.00
C GLU A 192 7.78 -3.24 -13.03
N ILE A 193 8.41 -2.16 -12.55
CA ILE A 193 7.79 -1.24 -11.60
C ILE A 193 6.62 -0.51 -12.25
N LYS A 194 6.76 -0.05 -13.50
CA LYS A 194 5.69 0.60 -14.25
C LYS A 194 4.46 -0.29 -14.40
N PHE A 195 4.64 -1.58 -14.74
CA PHE A 195 3.53 -2.54 -14.83
C PHE A 195 2.72 -2.63 -13.52
N ILE A 196 3.42 -2.68 -12.38
CA ILE A 196 2.77 -2.71 -11.07
C ILE A 196 2.12 -1.36 -10.74
N LYS A 197 2.81 -0.24 -11.01
CA LYS A 197 2.28 1.12 -10.78
C LYS A 197 0.98 1.36 -11.53
N ASP A 198 0.93 0.98 -12.81
CA ASP A 198 -0.25 1.16 -13.66
C ASP A 198 -1.44 0.35 -13.11
N PHE A 199 -1.18 -0.89 -12.67
CA PHE A 199 -2.21 -1.71 -12.05
C PHE A 199 -2.72 -1.10 -10.73
N ILE A 200 -1.82 -0.68 -9.83
CA ILE A 200 -2.21 -0.05 -8.55
C ILE A 200 -3.01 1.22 -8.83
N LYS A 201 -2.52 2.11 -9.69
CA LYS A 201 -3.19 3.38 -10.01
C LYS A 201 -4.64 3.16 -10.44
N GLN A 202 -4.90 2.19 -11.32
CA GLN A 202 -6.26 1.88 -11.76
C GLN A 202 -7.17 1.30 -10.67
N ASN A 203 -6.59 0.80 -9.58
CA ASN A 203 -7.28 0.08 -8.51
C ASN A 203 -7.23 0.78 -7.15
N ILE A 204 -6.88 2.08 -7.08
CA ILE A 204 -6.89 2.86 -5.83
C ILE A 204 -8.01 3.90 -5.76
N MET A 205 -8.41 4.24 -4.54
CA MET A 205 -9.35 5.31 -4.21
C MET A 205 -8.93 5.96 -2.88
N LEU A 206 -9.57 7.08 -2.51
CA LEU A 206 -9.43 7.64 -1.17
C LEU A 206 -10.16 6.76 -0.16
N GLN A 207 -9.67 6.78 1.09
CA GLN A 207 -10.35 6.13 2.19
C GLN A 207 -11.59 6.92 2.60
N SER A 208 -12.60 6.22 3.12
CA SER A 208 -13.84 6.84 3.61
C SER A 208 -13.76 7.31 5.05
N ASP A 209 -12.86 6.75 5.86
CA ASP A 209 -12.92 6.91 7.31
C ASP A 209 -12.07 8.09 7.79
N ASP A 210 -12.51 8.70 8.90
CA ASP A 210 -11.79 9.78 9.58
C ASP A 210 -10.40 9.28 10.03
N PHE A 211 -9.36 9.69 9.32
CA PHE A 211 -7.97 9.70 9.78
C PHE A 211 -7.79 10.82 10.83
N SER A 212 -8.65 10.83 11.86
CA SER A 212 -8.54 11.73 13.01
C SER A 212 -7.61 11.15 14.07
N SER A 213 -6.48 10.56 13.66
CA SER A 213 -5.46 10.21 14.63
C SER A 213 -4.78 11.50 15.10
N ASN A 214 -5.24 12.01 16.24
CA ASN A 214 -4.53 13.00 17.07
C ASN A 214 -3.13 12.53 17.54
N SER A 215 -2.58 11.47 16.96
CA SER A 215 -1.26 10.96 17.32
C SER A 215 -0.20 11.67 16.48
N ASN A 216 0.68 12.40 17.14
CA ASN A 216 1.96 12.88 16.59
C ASN A 216 2.89 11.73 16.13
N ASP A 217 2.47 10.47 16.28
CA ASP A 217 3.21 9.28 15.91
C ASP A 217 2.91 8.92 14.45
N LEU A 218 3.82 9.35 13.57
CA LEU A 218 3.72 9.20 12.13
C LEU A 218 3.76 7.73 11.69
N PHE A 219 4.41 6.87 12.48
CA PHE A 219 4.77 5.49 12.17
C PHE A 219 3.99 4.48 13.03
N ASN A 220 2.77 4.85 13.41
CA ASN A 220 1.97 4.08 14.34
C ASN A 220 1.24 2.88 13.68
N LEU A 221 1.38 1.68 14.26
CA LEU A 221 0.72 0.44 13.82
C LEU A 221 -0.66 0.19 14.43
N ASN A 222 -1.19 1.09 15.27
CA ASN A 222 -2.51 0.97 15.91
C ASN A 222 -3.64 0.82 14.87
N GLN A 223 -3.41 1.25 13.63
CA GLN A 223 -4.35 1.14 12.53
C GLN A 223 -4.29 -0.20 11.78
N VAL A 224 -3.30 -1.06 12.05
CA VAL A 224 -3.17 -2.37 11.38
C VAL A 224 -4.45 -3.21 11.52
N ASN A 225 -5.14 -3.12 12.66
CA ASN A 225 -6.42 -3.81 12.86
C ASN A 225 -7.52 -3.29 11.93
N GLU A 226 -7.58 -1.99 11.68
CA GLU A 226 -8.52 -1.41 10.72
C GLU A 226 -8.14 -1.77 9.27
N TRP A 227 -6.84 -1.80 8.94
CA TRP A 227 -6.39 -2.27 7.63
C TRP A 227 -6.77 -3.75 7.44
N ASN A 228 -6.62 -4.58 8.46
CA ASN A 228 -7.08 -5.97 8.45
C ASN A 228 -8.58 -6.08 8.21
N LYS A 229 -9.39 -5.26 8.88
CA LYS A 229 -10.82 -5.24 8.68
C LYS A 229 -11.16 -4.90 7.22
N ARG A 230 -10.57 -3.84 6.66
CA ARG A 230 -10.77 -3.43 5.26
C ARG A 230 -10.34 -4.50 4.26
N LEU A 231 -9.24 -5.20 4.55
CA LEU A 231 -8.79 -6.33 3.74
C LEU A 231 -9.89 -7.40 3.65
N HIS A 232 -10.55 -7.70 4.77
CA HIS A 232 -11.61 -8.71 4.83
C HIS A 232 -12.95 -8.23 4.25
N GLU A 233 -13.19 -6.91 4.21
CA GLU A 233 -14.36 -6.30 3.58
C GLU A 233 -14.25 -6.26 2.05
N ASN A 234 -13.02 -6.18 1.50
CA ASN A 234 -12.80 -6.22 0.06
C ASN A 234 -12.80 -7.66 -0.47
N ASN A 235 -13.98 -8.15 -0.86
CA ASN A 235 -14.18 -9.51 -1.37
C ASN A 235 -13.23 -9.89 -2.52
N ALA A 236 -13.01 -9.00 -3.49
CA ALA A 236 -12.14 -9.30 -4.63
C ALA A 236 -10.68 -9.49 -4.21
N PHE A 237 -10.19 -8.64 -3.31
CA PHE A 237 -8.84 -8.80 -2.79
C PHE A 237 -8.72 -10.07 -1.94
N LEU A 238 -9.68 -10.32 -1.06
CA LEU A 238 -9.70 -11.51 -0.21
C LEU A 238 -9.78 -12.82 -1.01
N THR A 239 -10.63 -12.88 -2.03
CA THR A 239 -10.74 -14.04 -2.93
C THR A 239 -9.43 -14.29 -3.68
N SER A 240 -8.79 -13.23 -4.19
CA SER A 240 -7.47 -13.32 -4.81
C SER A 240 -6.41 -13.88 -3.86
N LEU A 241 -6.38 -13.42 -2.60
CA LEU A 241 -5.43 -13.91 -1.60
C LEU A 241 -5.68 -15.36 -1.20
N LYS A 242 -6.93 -15.79 -1.07
CA LYS A 242 -7.29 -17.19 -0.82
C LYS A 242 -6.83 -18.11 -1.94
N LYS A 243 -7.05 -17.71 -3.20
CA LYS A 243 -6.60 -18.48 -4.37
C LYS A 243 -5.08 -18.67 -4.39
N LEU A 244 -4.32 -17.63 -4.03
CA LEU A 244 -2.85 -17.73 -3.87
C LEU A 244 -2.40 -18.59 -2.67
N ALA A 245 -3.31 -18.93 -1.75
CA ALA A 245 -3.01 -19.81 -0.63
C ALA A 245 -3.12 -21.30 -1.00
N ASP A 246 -3.91 -21.60 -2.02
CA ASP A 246 -4.14 -22.94 -2.54
C ASP A 246 -3.08 -23.38 -3.58
N GLU A 247 -2.23 -22.45 -4.05
CA GLU A 247 -0.99 -22.73 -4.80
C GLU A 247 0.17 -23.19 -3.89
#